data_AF-A0A7D5RCR7-F1
#
_entry.id   AF-A0A7D5RCR7-F1
#
_cell.length_a   1.000
_cell.length_b   1.000
_cell.length_c   1.000
_cell.angle_alpha   90.00
_cell.angle_beta   90.00
_cell.angle_gamma   90.00
#
_symmetry.space_group_name_H-M   'P 1'
#
loop_
_entity.id
_entity.type
_entity.pdbx_description
1 polymer ?
#
loop_
_entity_poly.entity_id
_entity_poly.type
_entity_poly.pdbx_seq_one_letter_code
_entity_poly.pdbx_strand_id
1 'polypeptide(L)'
;MSNGRPTAQQQITLQNKLRSYYEKGISATQAARHCNINPKTACKYFREWSNEINQTESKEFENKITEMRLQHLTVLDRQLAELNYMFESVYHGRTFQDKLNIVKMILQIMDRKEKLFKDIKNTPKILKKKSRE
;
A
#
# COMPACT_ATOMS: atom_id res chain seq x y z
N MET A 1 -8.95 8.02 -44.16
CA MET A 1 -8.41 6.98 -43.24
C MET A 1 -8.98 5.65 -43.67
N SER A 2 -8.17 4.60 -43.78
CA SER A 2 -8.60 3.27 -44.21
C SER A 2 -9.64 2.69 -43.24
N ASN A 3 -10.80 2.28 -43.75
CA ASN A 3 -11.99 1.80 -43.02
C ASN A 3 -11.81 0.41 -42.35
N GLY A 4 -10.63 0.11 -41.80
CA GLY A 4 -10.32 -1.16 -41.13
C GLY A 4 -9.98 -0.98 -39.65
N ARG A 5 -10.18 -2.04 -38.84
CA ARG A 5 -9.69 -2.08 -37.45
C ARG A 5 -8.16 -1.96 -37.47
N PRO A 6 -7.56 -1.01 -36.72
CA PRO A 6 -6.10 -0.85 -36.72
C PRO A 6 -5.42 -2.12 -36.21
N THR A 7 -4.30 -2.48 -36.82
CA THR A 7 -3.51 -3.65 -36.41
C THR A 7 -2.96 -3.46 -34.99
N ALA A 8 -2.58 -4.55 -34.32
CA ALA A 8 -2.01 -4.48 -32.97
C ALA A 8 -0.79 -3.53 -32.92
N GLN A 9 0.08 -3.59 -33.93
CA GLN A 9 1.25 -2.72 -34.03
C GLN A 9 0.88 -1.24 -34.17
N GLN A 10 -0.16 -0.93 -34.94
CA GLN A 10 -0.67 0.44 -35.09
C GLN A 10 -1.26 0.95 -33.78
N GLN A 11 -1.96 0.10 -33.03
CA GLN A 11 -2.51 0.45 -31.71
C GLN A 11 -1.40 0.73 -30.70
N ILE A 12 -0.35 -0.11 -30.64
CA ILE A 12 0.82 0.10 -29.78
C ILE A 12 1.51 1.42 -30.12
N THR A 13 1.74 1.69 -31.42
CA THR A 13 2.37 2.92 -31.88
C THR A 13 1.55 4.15 -31.48
N LEU A 14 0.22 4.06 -31.59
CA LEU A 14 -0.70 5.12 -31.20
C LEU A 14 -0.68 5.35 -29.69
N GLN A 15 -0.74 4.29 -28.89
CA GLN A 15 -0.66 4.35 -27.43
C GLN A 15 0.63 5.02 -26.98
N ASN A 16 1.79 4.63 -27.54
CA ASN A 16 3.08 5.22 -27.18
C ASN A 16 3.13 6.72 -27.49
N LYS A 17 2.59 7.15 -28.63
CA LYS A 17 2.48 8.58 -28.97
C LYS A 17 1.61 9.32 -27.96
N LEU A 18 0.41 8.82 -27.67
CA LEU A 18 -0.50 9.41 -26.70
C LEU A 18 0.08 9.44 -25.28
N ARG A 19 0.85 8.43 -24.89
CA ARG A 19 1.49 8.33 -23.58
C ARG A 19 2.49 9.46 -23.36
N SER A 20 3.27 9.81 -24.38
CA SER A 20 4.18 10.98 -24.30
C SER A 20 3.43 12.30 -24.06
N TYR A 21 2.23 12.47 -24.63
CA TYR A 21 1.41 13.65 -24.36
C TYR A 21 0.84 13.63 -22.94
N TYR A 22 0.40 12.47 -22.46
CA TYR A 22 -0.08 12.27 -21.10
C TYR A 22 0.98 12.65 -20.06
N GLU A 23 2.20 12.15 -20.21
CA GLU A 23 3.33 12.41 -19.30
C GLU A 23 3.75 13.89 -19.30
N LYS A 24 3.48 14.63 -20.38
CA LYS A 24 3.73 16.07 -20.49
C LYS A 24 2.57 16.93 -19.97
N GLY A 25 1.52 16.33 -19.41
CA GLY A 25 0.35 17.04 -18.90
C GLY A 25 -0.53 17.67 -19.99
N ILE A 26 -0.39 17.24 -21.25
CA ILE A 26 -1.20 17.76 -22.36
C ILE A 26 -2.56 17.09 -22.35
N SER A 27 -3.65 17.85 -22.45
CA SER A 27 -5.01 17.31 -22.38
C SER A 27 -5.29 16.24 -23.45
N ALA A 28 -6.12 15.25 -23.11
CA ALA A 28 -6.52 14.17 -24.04
C ALA A 28 -7.13 14.71 -25.34
N THR A 29 -7.91 15.78 -25.26
CA THR A 29 -8.53 16.44 -26.43
C THR A 29 -7.48 17.08 -27.34
N GLN A 30 -6.44 17.70 -26.77
CA GLN A 30 -5.35 18.29 -27.53
C GLN A 30 -4.44 17.21 -28.13
N ALA A 31 -4.12 16.16 -27.37
CA ALA A 31 -3.38 15.00 -27.86
C ALA A 31 -4.12 14.30 -29.02
N ALA A 32 -5.45 14.18 -28.93
CA ALA A 32 -6.27 13.62 -30.01
C ALA A 32 -6.19 14.43 -31.30
N ARG A 33 -6.16 15.77 -31.20
CA ARG A 33 -5.97 16.66 -32.35
C ARG A 33 -4.58 16.46 -32.98
N HIS A 34 -3.52 16.39 -32.17
CA HIS A 34 -2.16 16.15 -32.67
C HIS A 34 -1.99 14.77 -33.32
N CYS A 35 -2.65 13.75 -32.80
CA CYS A 35 -2.58 12.39 -33.33
C CYS A 35 -3.63 12.10 -34.43
N ASN A 36 -4.51 13.06 -34.74
CA ASN A 36 -5.64 12.91 -35.67
C ASN A 36 -6.49 11.66 -35.35
N ILE A 37 -6.91 11.52 -34.09
CA ILE A 37 -7.75 10.40 -33.65
C ILE A 37 -9.03 10.89 -32.99
N ASN A 38 -9.98 9.98 -32.79
CA ASN A 38 -11.18 10.27 -32.02
C ASN A 38 -10.82 10.69 -30.58
N PRO A 39 -11.27 11.87 -30.10
CA PRO A 39 -11.02 12.32 -28.73
C PRO A 39 -11.47 11.32 -27.67
N LYS A 40 -12.55 10.56 -27.91
CA LYS A 40 -13.01 9.51 -26.99
C LYS A 40 -11.96 8.42 -26.79
N THR A 41 -11.22 8.07 -27.84
CA THR A 41 -10.13 7.09 -27.78
C THR A 41 -8.97 7.61 -26.94
N ALA A 42 -8.58 8.87 -27.13
CA ALA A 42 -7.54 9.50 -26.31
C ALA A 42 -7.95 9.56 -24.83
N CYS A 43 -9.18 10.01 -24.54
CA CYS A 43 -9.71 10.07 -23.18
C CYS A 43 -9.76 8.69 -22.51
N LYS A 44 -10.08 7.63 -23.27
CA LYS A 44 -10.08 6.27 -22.76
C LYS A 44 -8.68 5.86 -22.28
N TYR A 45 -7.65 6.02 -23.11
CA TYR A 45 -6.28 5.66 -22.73
C TYR A 45 -5.76 6.50 -21.56
N PHE A 46 -6.04 7.80 -21.56
CA PHE A 46 -5.66 8.68 -20.45
C PHE A 46 -6.29 8.22 -19.13
N ARG A 47 -7.57 7.87 -19.15
CA ARG A 47 -8.26 7.33 -17.97
C ARG A 47 -7.66 5.99 -17.53
N GLU A 48 -7.34 5.10 -18.47
CA GLU A 48 -6.69 3.82 -18.16
C GLU A 48 -5.35 4.04 -17.45
N TRP A 49 -4.49 4.94 -17.95
CA TRP A 49 -3.21 5.25 -17.30
C TRP A 49 -3.36 5.95 -15.97
N SER A 50 -4.31 6.89 -15.83
CA SER A 50 -4.60 7.50 -14.52
C SER A 50 -5.06 6.46 -13.52
N ASN A 51 -5.88 5.49 -13.94
CA ASN A 51 -6.31 4.40 -13.08
C ASN A 51 -5.15 3.47 -12.71
N GLU A 52 -4.26 3.12 -13.66
CA GLU A 52 -3.06 2.32 -13.39
C GLU A 52 -2.14 3.00 -12.37
N ILE A 53 -1.91 4.31 -12.51
CA ILE A 53 -1.12 5.10 -11.54
C ILE A 53 -1.78 5.08 -10.18
N ASN A 54 -3.07 5.41 -10.10
CA ASN A 54 -3.82 5.43 -8.84
C ASN A 54 -3.81 4.05 -8.14
N GLN A 55 -3.94 2.96 -8.91
CA GLN A 55 -3.87 1.60 -8.37
C GLN A 55 -2.47 1.26 -7.87
N THR A 56 -1.44 1.68 -8.59
CA THR A 56 -0.04 1.42 -8.20
C THR A 56 0.33 2.20 -6.95
N GLU A 57 0.01 3.50 -6.88
CA GLU A 57 0.22 4.35 -5.70
C GLU A 57 -0.54 3.81 -4.48
N SER A 58 -1.80 3.38 -4.68
CA SER A 58 -2.57 2.73 -3.62
C SER A 58 -1.86 1.48 -3.11
N LYS A 59 -1.38 0.61 -4.00
CA LYS A 59 -0.70 -0.64 -3.61
C LYS A 59 0.63 -0.37 -2.90
N GLU A 60 1.42 0.59 -3.38
CA GLU A 60 2.66 0.99 -2.71
C GLU A 60 2.40 1.55 -1.31
N PHE A 61 1.36 2.36 -1.16
CA PHE A 61 0.92 2.85 0.13
C PHE A 61 0.51 1.71 1.07
N GLU A 62 -0.29 0.76 0.60
CA GLU A 62 -0.69 -0.43 1.38
C GLU A 62 0.53 -1.25 1.82
N ASN A 63 1.49 -1.45 0.92
CA ASN A 63 2.73 -2.17 1.22
C ASN A 63 3.54 -1.44 2.29
N LYS A 64 3.69 -0.11 2.18
CA LYS A 64 4.42 0.70 3.17
C LYS A 64 3.77 0.65 4.55
N ILE A 65 2.45 0.74 4.63
CA ILE A 65 1.73 0.60 5.90
C ILE A 65 1.92 -0.80 6.49
N THR A 66 1.89 -1.83 5.65
CA THR A 66 2.12 -3.22 6.10
C THR A 66 3.54 -3.39 6.63
N GLU A 67 4.54 -2.87 5.93
CA GLU A 67 5.94 -2.90 6.35
C GLU A 67 6.17 -2.18 7.68
N MET A 68 5.64 -0.97 7.84
CA MET A 68 5.70 -0.23 9.11
C MET A 68 5.08 -1.02 10.27
N ARG A 69 3.95 -1.70 10.04
CA ARG A 69 3.29 -2.53 11.06
C ARG A 69 4.13 -3.77 11.41
N LEU A 70 4.79 -4.39 10.43
CA LEU A 70 5.72 -5.49 10.67
C LEU A 70 6.95 -5.04 11.48
N GLN A 71 7.52 -3.88 11.16
CA GLN A 71 8.60 -3.28 11.95
C GLN A 71 8.16 -2.98 13.39
N HIS A 72 6.92 -2.54 13.58
CA HIS A 72 6.38 -2.34 14.93
C HIS A 72 6.23 -3.67 15.69
N LEU A 73 5.81 -4.75 15.02
CA LEU A 73 5.78 -6.08 15.63
C LEU A 73 7.16 -6.54 16.11
N THR A 74 8.21 -6.33 15.32
CA THR A 74 9.57 -6.74 15.73
C THR A 74 10.07 -5.94 16.94
N VAL A 75 9.69 -4.67 17.06
CA VAL A 75 9.97 -3.86 18.26
C VAL A 75 9.25 -4.42 19.49
N LEU A 76 7.97 -4.79 19.38
CA LEU A 76 7.22 -5.39 20.49
C LEU A 76 7.82 -6.75 20.91
N ASP A 77 8.30 -7.54 19.94
CA ASP A 77 8.98 -8.80 20.22
C ASP A 77 10.29 -8.59 20.98
N ARG A 78 11.06 -7.58 20.61
CA ARG A 78 12.26 -7.20 21.35
C ARG A 78 11.94 -6.78 22.78
N GLN A 79 10.91 -5.94 22.98
CA GLN A 79 10.49 -5.52 24.31
C GLN A 79 10.03 -6.71 25.18
N LEU A 80 9.33 -7.69 24.58
CA LEU A 80 8.96 -8.92 25.28
C LEU A 80 10.18 -9.73 25.67
N ALA A 81 11.16 -9.88 24.78
CA ALA A 81 12.40 -10.60 25.09
C ALA A 81 13.17 -9.93 26.24
N GLU A 82 13.26 -8.60 26.23
CA GLU A 82 13.90 -7.82 27.31
C GLU A 82 13.16 -7.98 28.65
N LEU A 83 11.82 -7.92 28.65
CA LEU A 83 11.03 -8.13 29.86
C LEU A 83 11.12 -9.56 30.39
N ASN A 84 11.11 -10.56 29.51
CA ASN A 84 11.31 -11.95 29.88
C ASN A 84 12.72 -12.17 30.44
N TYR A 85 13.73 -11.57 29.84
CA TYR A 85 15.08 -11.60 30.39
C TYR A 85 15.15 -10.96 31.78
N MET A 86 14.51 -9.80 31.98
CA MET A 86 14.42 -9.17 33.31
C MET A 86 13.62 -10.00 34.31
N PHE A 87 12.63 -10.77 33.86
CA PHE A 87 11.87 -11.68 34.71
C PHE A 87 12.73 -12.87 35.17
N GLU A 88 13.45 -13.49 34.23
CA GLU A 88 14.31 -14.66 34.47
C GLU A 88 15.59 -14.30 35.25
N SER A 89 16.31 -13.26 34.82
CA SER A 89 17.57 -12.82 35.46
C SER A 89 17.39 -12.33 36.89
N VAL A 90 16.16 -12.08 37.33
CA VAL A 90 15.85 -11.47 38.64
C VAL A 90 14.96 -12.35 39.51
N TYR A 91 14.92 -13.67 39.22
CA TYR A 91 14.15 -14.61 40.04
C TYR A 91 14.55 -14.61 41.53
N HIS A 92 15.75 -14.11 41.88
CA HIS A 92 16.34 -14.20 43.23
C HIS A 92 16.61 -12.88 43.97
N GLY A 93 16.04 -11.73 43.59
CA GLY A 93 16.35 -10.48 44.31
C GLY A 93 15.31 -9.36 44.33
N ARG A 94 14.18 -9.48 43.62
CA ARG A 94 13.14 -8.43 43.58
C ARG A 94 11.92 -8.75 44.42
N THR A 95 11.22 -7.70 44.83
CA THR A 95 9.97 -7.80 45.58
C THR A 95 8.88 -8.48 44.74
N PHE A 96 7.88 -9.06 45.41
CA PHE A 96 6.69 -9.58 44.74
C PHE A 96 6.02 -8.52 43.84
N GLN A 97 6.02 -7.26 44.28
CA GLN A 97 5.42 -6.15 43.54
C GLN A 97 6.14 -5.88 42.20
N ASP A 98 7.47 -5.97 42.17
CA ASP A 98 8.23 -5.81 40.93
C ASP A 98 7.93 -6.92 39.93
N LYS A 99 7.83 -8.16 40.42
CA LYS A 99 7.47 -9.32 39.61
C LYS A 99 6.07 -9.15 39.01
N LEU A 100 5.12 -8.69 39.82
CA LEU A 100 3.76 -8.39 39.37
C LEU A 100 3.74 -7.27 38.31
N ASN A 101 4.55 -6.23 38.48
CA ASN A 101 4.64 -5.13 37.52
C ASN A 101 5.21 -5.60 36.17
N ILE A 102 6.25 -6.43 36.17
CA ILE A 102 6.83 -7.02 34.96
C ILE A 102 5.79 -7.88 34.22
N VAL A 103 5.06 -8.74 34.94
CA VAL A 103 3.99 -9.57 34.35
C VAL A 103 2.89 -8.70 33.73
N LYS A 104 2.48 -7.61 34.40
CA LYS A 104 1.51 -6.66 33.83
C LYS A 104 2.02 -6.04 32.53
N MET A 105 3.28 -5.64 32.48
CA MET A 105 3.88 -5.07 31.26
C MET A 105 3.94 -6.09 30.12
N ILE A 106 4.29 -7.34 30.41
CA ILE A 106 4.27 -8.44 29.42
C ILE A 106 2.86 -8.61 28.85
N LEU A 107 1.85 -8.70 29.70
CA LEU A 107 0.45 -8.85 29.27
C LEU A 107 -0.03 -7.67 28.41
N GLN A 108 0.35 -6.44 28.76
CA GLN A 108 0.02 -5.25 27.96
C GLN A 108 0.66 -5.29 26.57
N ILE A 109 1.92 -5.72 26.47
CA ILE A 109 2.60 -5.83 25.17
C ILE A 109 1.99 -6.97 24.35
N MET A 110 1.62 -8.09 24.97
CA MET A 110 0.91 -9.18 24.29
C MET A 110 -0.43 -8.73 23.72
N ASP A 111 -1.25 -7.98 24.47
CA ASP A 111 -2.52 -7.43 23.98
C ASP A 111 -2.32 -6.45 22.80
N ARG A 112 -1.32 -5.57 22.90
CA ARG A 112 -0.95 -4.67 21.79
C ARG A 112 -0.50 -5.43 20.55
N LYS A 113 0.31 -6.47 20.72
CA LYS A 113 0.77 -7.36 19.65
C LYS A 113 -0.42 -8.07 18.99
N GLU A 114 -1.34 -8.61 19.78
CA GLU A 114 -2.54 -9.29 19.25
C GLU A 114 -3.42 -8.35 18.42
N LYS A 115 -3.66 -7.12 18.91
CA LYS A 115 -4.39 -6.08 18.15
C LYS A 115 -3.71 -5.77 16.83
N LEU A 116 -2.39 -5.56 16.86
CA LEU A 116 -1.63 -5.26 15.65
C LEU A 116 -1.64 -6.41 14.65
N PHE A 117 -1.59 -7.67 15.12
CA PHE A 117 -1.74 -8.85 14.27
C PHE A 117 -3.13 -8.92 13.60
N LYS A 118 -4.20 -8.62 14.34
CA LYS A 118 -5.56 -8.55 13.79
C LYS A 118 -5.64 -7.45 12.73
N ASP A 119 -5.03 -6.29 12.98
CA ASP A 119 -5.02 -5.18 12.03
C ASP A 119 -4.26 -5.53 10.75
N ILE A 120 -3.10 -6.19 10.85
CA ILE A 120 -2.32 -6.66 9.70
C ILE A 120 -3.15 -7.64 8.85
N LYS A 121 -3.80 -8.64 9.48
CA LYS A 121 -4.69 -9.60 8.79
C LYS A 121 -5.89 -8.93 8.12
N ASN A 122 -6.38 -7.82 8.68
CA ASN A 122 -7.55 -7.10 8.17
C ASN A 122 -7.22 -5.95 7.20
N THR A 123 -5.95 -5.57 7.05
CA THR A 123 -5.47 -4.52 6.12
C THR A 123 -6.09 -4.62 4.71
N PRO A 124 -6.17 -5.81 4.07
CA PRO A 124 -6.74 -5.93 2.72
C PRO A 124 -8.24 -5.62 2.62
N LYS A 125 -8.98 -5.67 3.74
CA LYS A 125 -10.44 -5.47 3.79
C LYS A 125 -10.84 -4.03 4.04
N ILE A 126 -10.04 -3.26 4.79
CA ILE A 126 -10.35 -1.89 5.20
C ILE A 126 -10.08 -0.91 4.04
N LEU A 127 -9.00 -1.11 3.29
CA LEU A 127 -8.62 -0.23 2.19
C LEU A 127 -9.56 -0.35 0.98
N LYS A 128 -10.04 -1.56 0.67
CA LYS A 128 -11.09 -1.81 -0.35
C LYS A 128 -12.43 -1.13 -0.04
N LYS A 129 -12.69 -0.79 1.23
CA LYS A 129 -13.93 -0.14 1.67
C LYS A 129 -13.84 1.38 1.49
N LYS A 130 -12.67 1.99 1.75
CA LYS A 130 -12.42 3.42 1.57
C LYS A 130 -12.26 3.85 0.11
N SER A 131 -11.80 2.98 -0.78
CA SER A 131 -11.69 3.28 -2.22
C SER A 131 -13.02 3.26 -2.98
N ARG A 132 -14.16 3.12 -2.28
CA ARG A 132 -15.53 3.09 -2.84
C ARG A 132 -16.41 4.23 -2.33
N GLU A 133 -15.89 5.09 -1.46
CA GLU A 133 -16.50 6.34 -1.01
C GLU A 133 -15.86 7.52 -1.75
#